data_AF-A0A7C6IS97-F1
#
_entry.id   AF-A0A7C6IS97-F1
#
_cell.length_a   1.000
_cell.length_b   1.000
_cell.length_c   1.000
_cell.angle_alpha   90.00
_cell.angle_beta   90.00
_cell.angle_gamma   90.00
#
_symmetry.space_group_name_H-M   'P 1'
#
loop_
_entity.id
_entity.type
_entity.pdbx_description
1 polymer ?
#
loop_
_entity_poly.entity_id
_entity_poly.type
_entity_poly.pdbx_seq_one_letter_code
_entity_poly.pdbx_strand_id
1 'polypeptide(L)'
;MDKVQLQRLTNWTGFVGVISIIFGIISAISGLFLYIIGAIPGIITIILGVKLLNVKNTGKALLFAPEGQDNTAKINELFSNLGVYFKIQGILIIISLVLMIIAIITTIPVGMALFEGFANITSDLHYY
;
A
#
# COMPACT_ATOMS: atom_id res chain seq x y z
N MET A 1 16.53 -21.35 -10.52
CA MET A 1 15.68 -20.23 -10.95
C MET A 1 16.24 -19.71 -12.27
N ASP A 2 15.40 -19.49 -13.27
CA ASP A 2 15.83 -18.93 -14.55
C ASP A 2 16.30 -17.48 -14.38
N LYS A 3 17.49 -17.14 -14.92
CA LYS A 3 18.08 -15.79 -14.83
C LYS A 3 17.15 -14.73 -15.44
N VAL A 4 16.42 -15.06 -16.51
CA VAL A 4 15.47 -14.14 -17.14
C VAL A 4 14.30 -13.82 -16.20
N GLN A 5 13.72 -14.84 -15.55
CA GLN A 5 12.63 -14.67 -14.59
C GLN A 5 13.09 -13.85 -13.37
N LEU A 6 14.28 -14.14 -12.85
CA LEU A 6 14.86 -13.40 -11.74
C LEU A 6 15.11 -11.93 -12.09
N GLN A 7 15.58 -11.65 -13.30
CA GLN A 7 15.78 -10.28 -13.79
C GLN A 7 14.45 -9.51 -13.90
N ARG A 8 13.41 -10.15 -14.44
CA ARG A 8 12.06 -9.56 -14.50
C ARG A 8 11.53 -9.24 -13.10
N LEU A 9 11.63 -10.20 -12.17
CA LEU A 9 11.22 -10.01 -10.78
C LEU A 9 11.99 -8.85 -10.13
N THR A 10 13.30 -8.82 -10.30
CA THR A 10 14.20 -7.78 -9.77
C THR A 10 13.80 -6.39 -10.27
N ASN A 11 13.52 -6.25 -11.57
CA ASN A 11 13.14 -4.96 -12.15
C ASN A 11 11.75 -4.53 -11.69
N TRP A 12 10.78 -5.45 -11.69
CA TRP A 12 9.40 -5.13 -11.29
C TRP A 12 9.29 -4.75 -9.82
N THR A 13 9.87 -5.57 -8.93
CA THR A 13 9.90 -5.26 -7.48
C THR A 13 10.66 -3.98 -7.21
N GLY A 14 11.73 -3.69 -7.96
CA GLY A 14 12.43 -2.42 -7.88
C GLY A 14 11.57 -1.22 -8.27
N PHE A 15 10.81 -1.31 -9.35
CA PHE A 15 9.89 -0.27 -9.79
C PHE A 15 8.76 -0.04 -8.78
N VAL A 16 8.04 -1.11 -8.42
CA VAL A 16 6.92 -1.05 -7.47
C VAL A 16 7.40 -0.56 -6.10
N GLY A 17 8.59 -0.97 -5.66
CA GLY A 17 9.19 -0.52 -4.40
C GLY A 17 9.42 0.99 -4.35
N VAL A 18 10.02 1.57 -5.39
CA VAL A 18 10.24 3.04 -5.46
C VAL A 18 8.90 3.78 -5.47
N ILE A 19 7.97 3.35 -6.31
CA ILE A 19 6.65 3.99 -6.43
C ILE A 19 5.89 3.92 -5.10
N SER A 20 5.94 2.78 -4.40
CA SER A 20 5.31 2.62 -3.08
C SER A 20 5.88 3.57 -2.05
N ILE A 21 7.20 3.78 -2.03
CA ILE A 21 7.84 4.73 -1.10
C ILE A 21 7.37 6.17 -1.41
N ILE A 22 7.37 6.57 -2.68
CA ILE A 22 6.93 7.91 -3.09
C ILE A 22 5.49 8.17 -2.65
N PHE A 23 4.56 7.27 -2.99
CA PHE A 23 3.17 7.42 -2.59
C PHE A 23 2.97 7.32 -1.08
N GLY A 24 3.73 6.46 -0.41
CA GLY A 24 3.69 6.32 1.04
C GLY A 24 4.14 7.60 1.76
N ILE A 25 5.18 8.27 1.26
CA ILE A 25 5.62 9.58 1.78
C ILE A 25 4.53 10.64 1.59
N ILE A 26 3.98 10.75 0.39
CA ILE A 26 2.89 11.70 0.10
C ILE A 26 1.70 11.43 1.02
N SER A 27 1.28 10.18 1.16
CA SER A 27 0.18 9.78 2.02
C SER A 27 0.46 10.04 3.51
N ALA A 28 1.68 9.75 3.99
CA ALA A 28 2.05 9.98 5.38
C ALA A 28 2.03 11.47 5.74
N ILE A 29 2.56 12.33 4.85
CA ILE A 29 2.56 13.78 5.03
C ILE A 29 1.13 14.32 5.01
N SER A 30 0.33 13.96 4.00
CA SER A 30 -1.08 14.37 3.92
C SER A 30 -1.88 13.91 5.14
N GLY A 31 -1.60 12.70 5.62
CA GLY A 31 -2.22 12.11 6.80
C GLY A 31 -1.91 12.85 8.09
N LEU A 32 -0.64 13.27 8.28
CA LEU A 32 -0.21 14.08 9.43
C LEU A 32 -1.03 15.36 9.59
N PHE A 33 -1.39 16.02 8.48
CA PHE A 33 -2.19 17.25 8.49
C PHE A 33 -3.67 17.03 8.79
N LEU A 34 -4.23 15.86 8.43
CA LEU A 34 -5.64 15.58 8.62
C LEU A 34 -5.93 15.08 10.05
N TYR A 35 -5.11 14.18 10.62
CA TYR A 35 -5.07 13.74 12.02
C TYR A 35 -3.84 12.82 12.18
N ILE A 36 -3.08 12.82 13.29
CA ILE A 36 -1.84 12.00 13.46
C ILE A 36 -2.04 10.52 13.04
N ILE A 37 -3.24 9.97 13.25
CA ILE A 37 -3.64 8.60 12.87
C ILE A 37 -3.59 8.36 11.34
N GLY A 38 -3.87 9.40 10.54
CA GLY A 38 -3.87 9.34 9.07
C GLY A 38 -2.49 9.08 8.45
N ALA A 39 -1.40 9.25 9.21
CA ALA A 39 -0.05 8.98 8.73
C ALA A 39 0.29 7.49 8.68
N ILE A 40 -0.39 6.67 9.50
CA ILE A 40 -0.08 5.24 9.69
C ILE A 40 -0.13 4.46 8.36
N PRO A 41 -1.18 4.57 7.52
CA PRO A 41 -1.22 3.86 6.24
C PRO A 41 -0.06 4.23 5.31
N GLY A 42 0.35 5.51 5.30
CA GLY A 42 1.48 5.99 4.51
C GLY A 42 2.81 5.36 4.96
N ILE A 43 3.04 5.30 6.28
CA ILE A 43 4.24 4.66 6.86
C ILE A 43 4.29 3.17 6.51
N ILE A 44 3.17 2.46 6.61
CA ILE A 44 3.11 1.04 6.24
C ILE A 44 3.46 0.85 4.75
N THR A 45 2.95 1.72 3.89
CA THR A 45 3.24 1.70 2.44
C THR A 45 4.73 1.91 2.15
N ILE A 46 5.40 2.78 2.91
CA ILE A 46 6.87 2.96 2.83
C ILE A 46 7.59 1.67 3.21
N ILE A 47 7.20 1.04 4.33
CA ILE A 47 7.83 -0.21 4.80
C ILE A 47 7.70 -1.32 3.74
N LEU A 48 6.53 -1.44 3.12
CA LEU A 48 6.29 -2.37 2.02
C LEU A 48 7.19 -2.09 0.81
N GLY A 49 7.33 -0.81 0.45
CA GLY A 49 8.23 -0.40 -0.63
C GLY A 49 9.69 -0.78 -0.34
N VAL A 50 10.15 -0.58 0.90
CA VAL A 50 11.50 -1.01 1.34
C VAL A 50 11.68 -2.53 1.22
N LYS A 51 10.66 -3.34 1.58
CA LYS A 51 10.72 -4.80 1.39
C LYS A 51 10.88 -5.20 -0.07
N LEU A 52 10.21 -4.52 -1.00
CA LEU A 52 10.38 -4.77 -2.43
C LEU A 52 11.75 -4.31 -2.95
N LEU A 53 12.30 -3.22 -2.41
CA LEU A 53 13.67 -2.81 -2.74
C LEU A 53 14.72 -3.81 -2.24
N ASN A 54 14.50 -4.44 -1.09
CA ASN A 54 15.36 -5.52 -0.62
C ASN A 54 15.30 -6.72 -1.57
N VAL A 55 14.12 -7.10 -2.07
CA VAL A 55 13.96 -8.15 -3.09
C VAL A 55 14.75 -7.81 -4.36
N LYS A 56 14.68 -6.56 -4.83
CA LYS A 56 15.49 -6.08 -5.96
C LYS A 56 16.98 -6.24 -5.68
N ASN A 57 17.46 -5.81 -4.52
CA ASN A 57 18.88 -5.84 -4.18
C ASN A 57 19.41 -7.29 -4.07
N THR A 58 18.69 -8.16 -3.38
CA THR A 58 19.01 -9.58 -3.27
C THR A 58 18.92 -10.27 -4.64
N GLY A 59 17.92 -9.94 -5.45
CA GLY A 59 17.76 -10.44 -6.81
C GLY A 59 18.93 -10.04 -7.74
N LYS A 60 19.39 -8.79 -7.68
CA LYS A 60 20.62 -8.36 -8.37
C LYS A 60 21.84 -9.16 -7.90
N ALA A 61 22.00 -9.32 -6.59
CA ALA A 61 23.12 -10.08 -6.04
C ALA A 61 23.13 -11.55 -6.49
N LEU A 62 21.95 -12.14 -6.74
CA LEU A 62 21.79 -13.48 -7.29
C LEU A 62 22.08 -13.56 -8.81
N LEU A 63 21.76 -12.52 -9.59
CA LEU A 63 22.03 -12.48 -11.03
C LEU A 63 23.53 -12.45 -11.35
N PHE A 64 24.32 -11.78 -10.51
CA PHE A 64 25.77 -11.62 -10.66
C PHE A 64 26.57 -12.55 -9.76
N ALA A 65 25.93 -13.52 -9.10
CA ALA A 65 26.61 -14.49 -8.25
C ALA A 65 27.52 -15.40 -9.10
N PRO A 66 28.75 -15.70 -8.65
CA PRO A 66 29.61 -16.68 -9.28
C PRO A 66 28.92 -18.05 -9.39
N GLU A 67 29.20 -18.76 -10.48
CA GLU A 67 28.72 -20.14 -10.65
C GLU A 67 29.31 -21.03 -9.55
N GLY A 68 28.47 -21.89 -8.95
CA GLY A 68 28.86 -22.75 -7.83
C GLY A 68 28.83 -22.07 -6.45
N GLN A 69 28.54 -20.77 -6.35
CA GLN A 69 28.31 -20.13 -5.04
C GLN A 69 27.02 -20.67 -4.40
N ASP A 70 27.10 -21.07 -3.13
CA ASP A 70 25.90 -21.34 -2.34
C ASP A 70 25.11 -20.04 -2.12
N ASN A 71 23.94 -20.00 -2.72
CA ASN A 71 23.04 -18.86 -2.73
C ASN A 71 21.76 -19.11 -1.91
N THR A 72 21.71 -20.21 -1.15
CA THR A 72 20.51 -20.64 -0.40
C THR A 72 20.02 -19.56 0.55
N ALA A 73 20.92 -18.92 1.30
CA ALA A 73 20.59 -17.84 2.22
C ALA A 73 19.94 -16.63 1.51
N LYS A 74 20.48 -16.22 0.36
CA LYS A 74 19.96 -15.09 -0.43
C LYS A 74 18.61 -15.41 -1.05
N ILE A 75 18.41 -16.65 -1.52
CA ILE A 75 17.11 -17.10 -2.03
C ILE A 75 16.06 -17.07 -0.91
N ASN A 76 16.41 -17.56 0.28
CA ASN A 76 15.53 -17.51 1.45
C ASN A 76 15.20 -16.06 1.86
N GLU A 77 16.18 -15.16 1.83
CA GLU A 77 15.97 -13.73 2.10
C GLU A 77 15.02 -13.09 1.08
N LEU A 78 15.19 -13.41 -0.21
CA LEU A 78 14.33 -12.93 -1.29
C LEU A 78 12.87 -13.33 -1.06
N PHE A 79 12.63 -14.63 -0.79
CA PHE A 79 11.28 -15.13 -0.51
C PHE A 79 10.73 -14.63 0.82
N SER A 80 11.57 -14.45 1.84
CA SER A 80 11.16 -13.88 3.13
C SER A 80 10.65 -12.45 2.97
N ASN A 81 11.37 -11.59 2.24
CA ASN A 81 10.92 -10.22 1.99
C ASN A 81 9.63 -10.17 1.15
N LEU A 82 9.48 -11.03 0.14
CA LEU A 82 8.23 -11.18 -0.60
C LEU A 82 7.09 -11.66 0.31
N GLY A 83 7.33 -12.66 1.15
CA GLY A 83 6.36 -13.21 2.08
C GLY A 83 5.85 -12.16 3.07
N VAL A 84 6.75 -11.36 3.63
CA VAL A 84 6.37 -10.23 4.51
C VAL A 84 5.55 -9.18 3.74
N TYR A 85 5.96 -8.82 2.51
CA TYR A 85 5.21 -7.89 1.67
C TYR A 85 3.78 -8.39 1.41
N PHE A 86 3.63 -9.63 0.93
CA PHE A 86 2.31 -10.18 0.62
C PHE A 86 1.45 -10.40 1.86
N LYS A 87 2.04 -10.77 3.00
CA LYS A 87 1.31 -10.93 4.26
C LYS A 87 0.70 -9.61 4.71
N ILE A 88 1.49 -8.54 4.73
CA ILE A 88 1.01 -7.21 5.12
C ILE A 88 -0.01 -6.69 4.09
N GLN A 89 0.27 -6.82 2.80
CA GLN A 89 -0.67 -6.42 1.75
C GLN A 89 -2.00 -7.17 1.84
N GLY A 90 -1.97 -8.49 2.10
CA GLY A 90 -3.18 -9.29 2.30
C GLY A 90 -4.03 -8.79 3.47
N ILE A 91 -3.40 -8.48 4.60
CA ILE A 91 -4.09 -7.91 5.78
C ILE A 91 -4.71 -6.54 5.43
N LEU A 92 -3.96 -5.66 4.77
CA LEU A 92 -4.46 -4.35 4.36
C LEU A 92 -5.64 -4.44 3.39
N ILE A 93 -5.62 -5.40 2.46
CA ILE A 93 -6.74 -5.65 1.54
C ILE A 93 -7.98 -6.06 2.33
N ILE A 94 -7.85 -6.97 3.30
CA ILE A 94 -8.99 -7.40 4.14
C ILE A 94 -9.57 -6.22 4.91
N ILE A 95 -8.72 -5.41 5.56
CA ILE A 95 -9.16 -4.21 6.29
C ILE A 95 -9.88 -3.24 5.34
N SER A 96 -9.30 -3.00 4.16
CA SER A 96 -9.87 -2.08 3.15
C SER A 96 -11.22 -2.57 2.65
N LEU A 97 -11.41 -3.87 2.45
CA LEU A 97 -12.69 -4.44 2.03
C LEU A 97 -13.76 -4.26 3.11
N VAL A 98 -13.44 -4.47 4.37
CA VAL A 98 -14.37 -4.23 5.49
C VAL A 98 -14.78 -2.77 5.56
N LEU A 99 -13.82 -1.84 5.49
CA LEU A 99 -14.09 -0.40 5.49
C LEU A 99 -14.91 0.03 4.28
N MET A 100 -14.64 -0.54 3.11
CA MET A 100 -15.41 -0.28 1.88
C MET A 100 -16.88 -0.70 2.04
N ILE A 101 -17.15 -1.88 2.61
CA ILE A 101 -18.53 -2.35 2.87
C ILE A 101 -19.25 -1.40 3.82
N ILE A 102 -18.60 -1.01 4.92
CA ILE A 102 -19.16 -0.04 5.88
C ILE A 102 -19.45 1.29 5.19
N ALA A 103 -18.51 1.80 4.37
CA ALA A 103 -18.69 3.05 3.63
C ALA A 103 -19.88 2.98 2.67
N ILE A 104 -20.06 1.88 1.95
CA ILE A 104 -21.21 1.70 1.04
C ILE A 104 -22.54 1.73 1.82
N ILE A 105 -22.61 1.02 2.94
CA ILE A 105 -23.83 0.95 3.76
C ILE A 105 -24.17 2.31 4.37
N THR A 106 -23.16 3.07 4.77
CA THR A 106 -23.35 4.35 5.49
C THR A 106 -23.53 5.56 4.57
N THR A 107 -23.00 5.53 3.34
CA THR A 107 -23.07 6.68 2.42
C THR A 107 -24.50 7.09 2.08
N ILE A 108 -25.41 6.13 1.85
CA ILE A 108 -26.80 6.43 1.49
C ILE A 108 -27.56 7.16 2.62
N PRO A 109 -27.67 6.60 3.84
CA PRO A 109 -28.42 7.27 4.91
C PRO A 109 -27.77 8.59 5.34
N VAL A 110 -26.44 8.67 5.38
CA VAL A 110 -25.74 9.91 5.71
C VAL A 110 -25.99 10.96 4.62
N GLY A 111 -25.93 10.58 3.35
CA GLY A 111 -26.20 11.48 2.22
C GLY A 111 -27.63 12.01 2.24
N MET A 112 -28.62 11.14 2.52
CA MET A 112 -30.03 11.56 2.66
C MET A 112 -30.22 12.54 3.82
N ALA A 113 -29.70 12.23 5.00
CA ALA A 113 -29.83 13.09 6.17
C ALA A 113 -29.18 14.47 5.96
N LEU A 114 -28.01 14.51 5.31
CA LEU A 114 -27.35 15.78 4.95
C LEU A 114 -28.17 16.58 3.93
N PHE A 115 -28.76 15.91 2.94
CA PHE A 115 -29.61 16.56 1.93
C PHE A 115 -30.88 17.15 2.54
N GLU A 116 -31.58 16.39 3.39
CA GLU A 116 -32.78 16.86 4.11
C GLU A 116 -32.47 18.06 5.00
N GLY A 117 -31.36 18.00 5.75
CA GLY A 117 -30.91 19.13 6.57
C GLY A 117 -30.64 20.39 5.75
N PHE A 118 -30.00 20.24 4.58
CA PHE A 118 -29.78 21.36 3.66
C PHE A 118 -31.09 21.91 3.10
N ALA A 119 -32.01 21.04 2.66
CA ALA A 119 -33.30 21.44 2.11
C ALA A 119 -34.12 22.28 3.10
N ASN A 120 -34.17 21.87 4.37
CA ASN A 120 -34.91 22.59 5.42
C ASN A 120 -34.36 24.01 5.67
N ILE A 121 -33.02 24.17 5.69
CA ILE A 121 -32.41 25.50 5.85
C ILE A 121 -32.77 26.42 4.68
N THR A 122 -32.77 25.88 3.45
CA THR A 122 -33.13 26.67 2.27
C THR A 122 -34.59 27.05 2.25
N SER A 123 -35.50 26.17 2.70
CA SER A 123 -36.93 26.51 2.78
C SER A 123 -37.17 27.64 3.78
N ASP A 124 -36.55 27.60 4.97
CA ASP A 124 -36.74 28.63 5.99
C ASP A 124 -36.32 30.03 5.50
N LEU A 125 -35.22 30.12 4.74
CA LEU A 125 -34.74 31.38 4.15
C LEU A 125 -35.68 31.95 3.08
N HIS A 126 -36.50 31.14 2.43
CA HIS A 126 -37.46 31.59 1.42
C HIS A 126 -38.78 32.12 2.02
N TYR A 127 -39.02 31.90 3.32
CA TYR A 127 -40.21 32.38 4.03
C TYR A 127 -39.99 33.66 4.86
N TYR A 128 -38.78 34.23 4.85
CA TYR A 128 -38.45 35.57 5.39
C TYR A 128 -38.24 36.58 4.25
#